data_AF-A0A6P1A4A3-F1
#
_entry.id   AF-A0A6P1A4A3-F1
#
_cell.length_a   1.000
_cell.length_b   1.000
_cell.length_c   1.000
_cell.angle_alpha   90.00
_cell.angle_beta   90.00
_cell.angle_gamma   90.00
#
_symmetry.space_group_name_H-M   'P 1'
#
loop_
_entity.id
_entity.type
_entity.pdbx_description
1 polymer ?
#
loop_
_entity_poly.entity_id
_entity_poly.type
_entity_poly.pdbx_seq_one_letter_code
_entity_poly.pdbx_strand_id
1 'polypeptide(L)'
;LHFWAAIAGKIPLIELIGFYIVLGTSCLFCYSMALLFGLVGKSLGGFQAWLGAGAVLTFLWITTMVIDNAGVSHYPADWLTLFNPTIVLPYLIDSNSFDPNSFYPVERSFQDLRWFGIQIGASFWTMAGFIVLNYSVGTYWLGQGLNRCFHNPKATVINKQQSYWLTASLQAAILGFALNPQVKNWRGYTHGLEENSEMLLLFNVVLFLALIAALSPHRQTLQDWARYRHQDRTFRKKGGLIADLIWGDKSPAVVAVAINCAIASAMLLTWILLWPANDYKITALFTLLLNSSLIMIYATVAQLMLLMKTQKRAAGAVIAVGGLILLPPILFAIGSMTTYETPAVWLFSVFHWGILPYANGSVFLAIIGQSLALALLNLQLGRQLRQAGESTTKALLSGKTQLPVTAD
;
A
#
# COMPACT_ATOMS: atom_id res chain seq x y z
N LEU A 1 10.57 38.80 5.15
CA LEU A 1 9.56 39.26 4.17
C LEU A 1 8.21 38.59 4.40
N HIS A 2 8.08 37.26 4.30
CA HIS A 2 6.80 36.55 4.43
C HIS A 2 6.06 36.80 5.77
N PHE A 3 6.74 36.70 6.91
CA PHE A 3 6.15 37.00 8.23
C PHE A 3 5.62 38.45 8.32
N TRP A 4 6.41 39.41 7.86
CA TRP A 4 6.02 40.82 7.85
C TRP A 4 4.82 41.08 6.91
N ALA A 5 4.79 40.43 5.75
CA ALA A 5 3.66 40.49 4.82
C ALA A 5 2.38 39.86 5.41
N ALA A 6 2.50 38.72 6.11
CA ALA A 6 1.37 38.05 6.76
C ALA A 6 0.78 38.88 7.91
N ILE A 7 1.64 39.50 8.73
CA ILE A 7 1.21 40.42 9.79
C ILE A 7 0.55 41.67 9.20
N ALA A 8 1.12 42.23 8.13
CA ALA A 8 0.51 43.35 7.40
C ALA A 8 -0.84 42.98 6.77
N GLY A 9 -1.01 41.71 6.36
CA GLY A 9 -2.27 41.13 5.87
C GLY A 9 -3.27 40.75 6.96
N LYS A 10 -3.04 41.12 8.23
CA LYS A 10 -3.91 40.83 9.39
C LYS A 10 -4.16 39.33 9.66
N ILE A 11 -3.24 38.46 9.25
CA ILE A 11 -3.31 37.03 9.58
C ILE A 11 -2.91 36.86 11.06
N PRO A 12 -3.70 36.12 11.88
CA PRO A 12 -3.34 35.84 13.26
C PRO A 12 -1.97 35.14 13.37
N LEU A 13 -1.09 35.66 14.23
CA LEU A 13 0.28 35.13 14.40
C LEU A 13 0.28 33.64 14.76
N ILE A 14 -0.69 33.20 15.56
CA ILE A 14 -0.81 31.82 16.01
C ILE A 14 -1.15 30.87 14.86
N GLU A 15 -2.01 31.28 13.93
CA GLU A 15 -2.35 30.49 12.73
C GLU A 15 -1.18 30.44 11.75
N LEU A 16 -0.44 31.54 11.62
CA LEU A 16 0.80 31.58 10.84
C LEU A 16 1.84 30.59 11.38
N ILE A 17 2.03 30.54 12.70
CA ILE A 17 2.91 29.54 13.34
C ILE A 17 2.39 28.12 13.09
N GLY A 18 1.09 27.89 13.23
CA GLY A 18 0.45 26.61 12.93
C GLY A 18 0.73 26.14 11.49
N PHE A 19 0.65 27.04 10.52
CA PHE A 19 0.97 26.75 9.12
C PHE A 19 2.44 26.33 8.93
N TYR A 20 3.37 27.03 9.58
CA TYR A 20 4.78 26.64 9.54
C TYR A 20 5.07 25.30 10.22
N ILE A 21 4.29 24.92 11.25
CA ILE A 21 4.37 23.59 11.85
C ILE A 21 3.92 22.52 10.84
N VAL A 22 2.80 22.75 10.14
CA VAL A 22 2.33 21.87 9.06
C VAL A 22 3.40 21.73 7.98
N LEU A 23 3.98 22.83 7.50
CA LEU A 23 5.07 22.80 6.53
C LEU A 23 6.30 22.04 7.06
N GLY A 24 6.75 22.33 8.28
CA GLY A 24 7.91 21.68 8.87
C GLY A 24 7.75 20.17 8.98
N THR A 25 6.57 19.70 9.40
CA THR A 25 6.25 18.27 9.47
C THR A 25 6.15 17.62 8.09
N SER A 26 5.60 18.33 7.08
CA SER A 26 5.59 17.86 5.69
C SER A 26 7.00 17.70 5.12
N CYS A 27 7.90 18.65 5.41
CA CYS A 27 9.29 18.60 4.98
C CYS A 27 10.01 17.42 5.63
N LEU A 28 9.79 17.20 6.94
CA LEU A 28 10.37 16.06 7.66
C LEU A 28 9.91 14.71 7.07
N PHE A 29 8.63 14.60 6.72
CA PHE A 29 8.07 13.42 6.07
C PHE A 29 8.71 13.18 4.70
N CYS A 30 8.74 14.19 3.82
CA CYS A 30 9.36 14.10 2.50
C CYS A 30 10.85 13.78 2.57
N TYR A 31 11.56 14.39 3.52
CA TYR A 31 12.98 14.10 3.77
C TYR A 31 13.21 12.65 4.20
N SER A 32 12.39 12.16 5.15
CA SER A 32 12.45 10.76 5.60
C SER A 32 12.17 9.77 4.48
N MET A 33 11.20 10.10 3.61
CA MET A 33 10.88 9.30 2.43
C MET A 33 12.05 9.28 1.43
N ALA A 34 12.65 10.45 1.16
CA ALA A 34 13.81 10.57 0.27
C ALA A 34 15.01 9.77 0.78
N LEU A 35 15.30 9.82 2.08
CA LEU A 35 16.35 9.01 2.71
C LEU A 35 16.08 7.51 2.55
N LEU A 36 14.85 7.06 2.80
CA LEU A 36 14.51 5.64 2.73
C LEU A 36 14.60 5.15 1.28
N PHE A 37 14.08 5.94 0.36
CA PHE A 37 14.19 5.65 -1.06
C PHE A 37 15.67 5.50 -1.45
N GLY A 38 16.52 6.47 -1.10
CA GLY A 38 17.96 6.44 -1.35
C GLY A 38 18.67 5.18 -0.84
N LEU A 39 18.29 4.67 0.34
CA LEU A 39 18.88 3.46 0.92
C LEU A 39 18.47 2.18 0.17
N VAL A 40 17.22 2.10 -0.29
CA VAL A 40 16.65 0.90 -0.92
C VAL A 40 16.93 0.85 -2.43
N GLY A 41 16.97 1.99 -3.11
CA GLY A 41 17.00 2.11 -4.58
C GLY A 41 18.38 2.09 -5.26
N LYS A 42 19.43 1.58 -4.60
CA LYS A 42 20.85 1.67 -5.04
C LYS A 42 21.14 1.29 -6.50
N SER A 43 20.24 0.56 -7.18
CA SER A 43 20.40 0.17 -8.58
C SER A 43 20.11 1.27 -9.62
N LEU A 44 19.46 2.38 -9.25
CA LEU A 44 18.99 3.40 -10.20
C LEU A 44 19.89 4.63 -10.31
N GLY A 45 20.91 4.78 -9.46
CA GLY A 45 21.87 5.90 -9.53
C GLY A 45 21.19 7.28 -9.50
N GLY A 46 21.68 8.23 -10.32
CA GLY A 46 21.14 9.59 -10.38
C GLY A 46 19.69 9.70 -10.87
N PHE A 47 19.22 8.71 -11.66
CA PHE A 47 17.82 8.65 -12.11
C PHE A 47 16.84 8.49 -10.94
N GLN A 48 17.30 7.91 -9.85
CA GLN A 48 16.52 7.75 -8.64
C GLN A 48 16.09 9.10 -8.04
N ALA A 49 16.99 10.07 -7.94
CA ALA A 49 16.68 11.38 -7.39
C ALA A 49 15.66 12.12 -8.26
N TRP A 50 15.82 12.05 -9.59
CA TRP A 50 14.86 12.62 -10.54
C TRP A 50 13.48 11.98 -10.41
N LEU A 51 13.40 10.65 -10.33
CA LEU A 51 12.13 9.94 -10.13
C LEU A 51 11.43 10.33 -8.82
N GLY A 52 12.17 10.37 -7.71
CA GLY A 52 11.62 10.72 -6.41
C GLY A 52 11.09 12.16 -6.38
N ALA A 53 11.88 13.12 -6.86
CA ALA A 53 11.46 14.52 -6.92
C ALA A 53 10.29 14.73 -7.89
N GLY A 54 10.32 14.10 -9.07
CA GLY A 54 9.24 14.16 -10.05
C GLY A 54 7.93 13.58 -9.52
N ALA A 55 8.00 12.46 -8.79
CA ALA A 55 6.83 11.85 -8.16
C ALA A 55 6.18 12.77 -7.12
N VAL A 56 6.99 13.38 -6.23
CA VAL A 56 6.49 14.34 -5.23
C VAL A 56 5.91 15.58 -5.90
N LEU A 57 6.58 16.14 -6.91
CA LEU A 57 6.09 17.30 -7.66
C LEU A 57 4.75 17.00 -8.34
N THR A 58 4.64 15.86 -9.02
CA THR A 58 3.43 15.44 -9.73
C THR A 58 2.29 15.21 -8.74
N PHE A 59 2.57 14.58 -7.61
CA PHE A 59 1.61 14.38 -6.53
C PHE A 59 1.10 15.71 -5.97
N LEU A 60 1.98 16.65 -5.64
CA LEU A 60 1.60 17.97 -5.15
C LEU A 60 0.82 18.76 -6.20
N TRP A 61 1.18 18.66 -7.47
CA TRP A 61 0.44 19.31 -8.55
C TRP A 61 -0.98 18.75 -8.69
N ILE A 62 -1.14 17.42 -8.75
CA ILE A 62 -2.45 16.77 -8.86
C ILE A 62 -3.31 17.10 -7.65
N THR A 63 -2.78 17.01 -6.44
CA THR A 63 -3.54 17.32 -5.22
C THR A 63 -3.91 18.80 -5.13
N THR A 64 -3.05 19.72 -5.58
CA THR A 64 -3.39 21.15 -5.67
C THR A 64 -4.53 21.36 -6.67
N MET A 65 -4.49 20.72 -7.84
CA MET A 65 -5.57 20.76 -8.82
C MET A 65 -6.89 20.24 -8.24
N VAL A 66 -6.87 19.17 -7.44
CA VAL A 66 -8.07 18.65 -6.75
C VAL A 66 -8.56 19.66 -5.71
N ILE A 67 -7.66 20.23 -4.92
CA ILE A 67 -8.00 21.20 -3.88
C ILE A 67 -8.67 22.44 -4.48
N ASP A 68 -8.14 22.95 -5.59
CA ASP A 68 -8.62 24.18 -6.22
C ASP A 68 -9.91 23.99 -7.03
N ASN A 69 -10.06 22.84 -7.71
CA ASN A 69 -11.15 22.65 -8.68
C ASN A 69 -12.34 21.84 -8.15
N ALA A 70 -12.12 20.88 -7.24
CA ALA A 70 -13.11 19.86 -6.91
C ALA A 70 -13.65 19.93 -5.47
N GLY A 71 -12.87 20.49 -4.52
CA GLY A 71 -13.24 20.46 -3.09
C GLY A 71 -13.20 19.04 -2.50
N VAL A 72 -14.01 18.79 -1.46
CA VAL A 72 -14.12 17.46 -0.82
C VAL A 72 -14.82 16.49 -1.76
N SER A 73 -14.14 15.40 -2.12
CA SER A 73 -14.73 14.38 -2.99
C SER A 73 -15.65 13.43 -2.21
N HIS A 74 -15.50 13.36 -0.88
CA HIS A 74 -16.17 12.44 0.03
C HIS A 74 -15.90 10.96 -0.27
N TYR A 75 -14.76 10.68 -0.90
CA TYR A 75 -14.23 9.34 -1.11
C TYR A 75 -12.97 9.13 -0.27
N PRO A 76 -12.55 7.86 -0.05
CA PRO A 76 -11.26 7.52 0.55
C PRO A 76 -10.07 8.28 -0.02
N ALA A 77 -10.15 8.70 -1.29
CA ALA A 77 -9.13 9.48 -1.97
C ALA A 77 -8.87 10.86 -1.33
N ASP A 78 -9.84 11.44 -0.59
CA ASP A 78 -9.65 12.69 0.15
C ASP A 78 -8.47 12.62 1.13
N TRP A 79 -8.16 11.43 1.65
CA TRP A 79 -6.99 11.20 2.50
C TRP A 79 -5.68 11.67 1.85
N LEU A 80 -5.54 11.54 0.52
CA LEU A 80 -4.35 11.98 -0.20
C LEU A 80 -4.15 13.49 -0.17
N THR A 81 -5.24 14.26 -0.13
CA THR A 81 -5.16 15.74 -0.08
C THR A 81 -4.51 16.24 1.21
N LEU A 82 -4.54 15.46 2.29
CA LEU A 82 -3.88 15.78 3.57
C LEU A 82 -2.35 15.80 3.47
N PHE A 83 -1.77 15.16 2.45
CA PHE A 83 -0.33 15.21 2.20
C PHE A 83 0.07 16.42 1.34
N ASN A 84 -0.84 17.37 1.12
CA ASN A 84 -0.53 18.66 0.53
C ASN A 84 -0.79 19.80 1.55
N PRO A 85 0.25 20.52 2.00
CA PRO A 85 0.09 21.59 2.98
C PRO A 85 -0.69 22.81 2.45
N THR A 86 -0.95 22.91 1.13
CA THR A 86 -1.76 24.01 0.58
C THR A 86 -3.21 23.96 1.03
N ILE A 87 -3.72 22.80 1.46
CA ILE A 87 -5.11 22.59 1.88
C ILE A 87 -5.54 23.50 3.06
N VAL A 88 -4.59 23.98 3.87
CA VAL A 88 -4.88 24.88 5.00
C VAL A 88 -4.80 26.37 4.63
N LEU A 89 -4.32 26.72 3.44
CA LEU A 89 -4.18 28.12 3.01
C LEU A 89 -5.51 28.89 2.99
N PRO A 90 -6.64 28.34 2.50
CA PRO A 90 -7.91 29.05 2.50
C PRO A 90 -8.34 29.54 3.88
N TYR A 91 -8.06 28.75 4.93
CA TYR A 91 -8.40 29.11 6.33
C TYR A 91 -7.64 30.34 6.84
N LEU A 92 -6.48 30.68 6.26
CA LEU A 92 -5.70 31.85 6.64
C LEU A 92 -6.18 33.12 5.92
N ILE A 93 -6.70 32.97 4.69
CA ILE A 93 -7.07 34.06 3.78
C ILE A 93 -8.48 34.59 4.09
N ASP A 94 -9.37 33.72 4.57
CA ASP A 94 -10.79 34.00 4.87
C ASP A 94 -10.99 35.05 5.99
N SER A 95 -9.93 35.40 6.73
CA SER A 95 -10.07 36.19 7.94
C SER A 95 -10.22 37.70 7.73
N ASN A 96 -9.66 38.33 6.67
CA ASN A 96 -9.60 39.82 6.67
C ASN A 96 -9.33 40.60 5.35
N SER A 97 -9.13 39.99 4.17
CA SER A 97 -8.47 40.76 3.08
C SER A 97 -8.92 40.57 1.62
N PHE A 98 -9.66 39.51 1.27
CA PHE A 98 -10.13 39.30 -0.11
C PHE A 98 -11.52 38.67 -0.10
N ASP A 99 -12.38 39.05 -1.05
CA ASP A 99 -13.71 38.47 -1.22
C ASP A 99 -13.57 36.94 -1.40
N PRO A 100 -13.96 36.11 -0.42
CA PRO A 100 -13.69 34.67 -0.43
C PRO A 100 -14.25 33.98 -1.68
N ASN A 101 -15.37 34.50 -2.19
CA ASN A 101 -16.07 34.01 -3.37
C ASN A 101 -15.31 34.22 -4.68
N SER A 102 -14.26 35.04 -4.70
CA SER A 102 -13.48 35.34 -5.91
C SER A 102 -12.38 34.31 -6.21
N PHE A 103 -11.91 33.55 -5.20
CA PHE A 103 -10.84 32.56 -5.35
C PHE A 103 -11.26 31.13 -4.97
N TYR A 104 -12.14 30.96 -3.99
CA TYR A 104 -12.62 29.65 -3.55
C TYR A 104 -14.11 29.73 -3.23
N PRO A 105 -15.02 29.39 -4.18
CA PRO A 105 -16.45 29.41 -3.87
C PRO A 105 -16.73 28.50 -2.68
N VAL A 106 -17.55 28.98 -1.73
CA VAL A 106 -17.88 28.31 -0.46
C VAL A 106 -18.35 26.86 -0.66
N GLU A 107 -18.97 26.56 -1.81
CA GLU A 107 -19.41 25.22 -2.22
C GLU A 107 -18.26 24.23 -2.52
N ARG A 108 -17.00 24.68 -2.63
CA ARG A 108 -15.81 23.86 -2.91
C ARG A 108 -14.85 23.78 -1.73
N SER A 109 -15.33 24.08 -0.52
CA SER A 109 -14.52 24.17 0.68
C SER A 109 -14.21 22.81 1.31
N PHE A 110 -12.99 22.65 1.83
CA PHE A 110 -12.60 21.49 2.65
C PHE A 110 -13.17 21.51 4.08
N GLN A 111 -14.00 22.51 4.41
CA GLN A 111 -14.63 22.63 5.72
C GLN A 111 -15.53 21.44 6.07
N ASP A 112 -16.13 20.80 5.07
CA ASP A 112 -17.00 19.63 5.23
C ASP A 112 -16.25 18.30 5.26
N LEU A 113 -14.91 18.31 5.24
CA LEU A 113 -14.11 17.10 5.30
C LEU A 113 -14.35 16.37 6.63
N ARG A 114 -14.74 15.09 6.54
CA ARG A 114 -15.05 14.24 7.69
C ARG A 114 -14.18 12.99 7.74
N TRP A 115 -13.86 12.57 8.96
CA TRP A 115 -13.18 11.32 9.27
C TRP A 115 -13.96 10.56 10.35
N PHE A 116 -14.47 9.38 10.03
CA PHE A 116 -15.45 8.64 10.87
C PHE A 116 -16.64 9.51 11.30
N GLY A 117 -17.14 10.36 10.39
CA GLY A 117 -18.21 11.31 10.65
C GLY A 117 -17.81 12.58 11.43
N ILE A 118 -16.62 12.63 12.03
CA ILE A 118 -16.08 13.81 12.72
C ILE A 118 -15.60 14.83 11.69
N GLN A 119 -16.12 16.05 11.74
CA GLN A 119 -15.79 17.12 10.79
C GLN A 119 -14.41 17.73 11.10
N ILE A 120 -13.36 17.11 10.56
CA ILE A 120 -11.98 17.54 10.76
C ILE A 120 -11.66 18.86 10.03
N GLY A 121 -12.39 19.16 8.95
CA GLY A 121 -12.25 20.41 8.21
C GLY A 121 -12.89 21.63 8.87
N ALA A 122 -13.65 21.48 9.96
CA ALA A 122 -14.47 22.56 10.51
C ALA A 122 -13.67 23.82 10.91
N SER A 123 -12.38 23.69 11.22
CA SER A 123 -11.52 24.80 11.61
C SER A 123 -10.09 24.58 11.14
N PHE A 124 -9.32 25.66 11.09
CA PHE A 124 -7.88 25.62 10.84
C PHE A 124 -7.18 24.63 11.80
N TRP A 125 -7.47 24.70 13.10
CA TRP A 125 -6.77 23.92 14.12
C TRP A 125 -7.05 22.43 14.03
N THR A 126 -8.30 22.05 13.76
CA THR A 126 -8.67 20.64 13.57
C THR A 126 -8.03 20.06 12.31
N MET A 127 -8.03 20.83 11.21
CA MET A 127 -7.42 20.41 9.95
C MET A 127 -5.90 20.32 10.07
N ALA A 128 -5.24 21.38 10.56
CA ALA A 128 -3.80 21.42 10.75
C ALA A 128 -3.31 20.34 11.72
N GLY A 129 -4.02 20.13 12.83
CA GLY A 129 -3.72 19.07 13.78
C GLY A 129 -3.81 17.67 13.17
N PHE A 130 -4.84 17.42 12.34
CA PHE A 130 -5.01 16.14 11.66
C PHE A 130 -3.93 15.89 10.60
N ILE A 131 -3.51 16.93 9.86
CA ILE A 131 -2.41 16.86 8.89
C ILE A 131 -1.08 16.58 9.59
N VAL A 132 -0.77 17.30 10.67
CA VAL A 132 0.43 17.07 11.50
C VAL A 132 0.46 15.63 12.02
N LEU A 133 -0.68 15.11 12.48
CA LEU A 133 -0.80 13.72 12.93
C LEU A 133 -0.52 12.73 11.79
N ASN A 134 -1.08 12.94 10.60
CA ASN A 134 -0.85 12.08 9.44
C ASN A 134 0.64 12.07 9.01
N TYR A 135 1.27 13.25 8.91
CA TYR A 135 2.70 13.33 8.61
C TYR A 135 3.55 12.69 9.70
N SER A 136 3.19 12.84 10.97
CA SER A 136 3.93 12.27 12.09
C SER A 136 3.86 10.73 12.09
N VAL A 137 2.67 10.16 11.88
CA VAL A 137 2.48 8.71 11.77
C VAL A 137 3.24 8.16 10.55
N GLY A 138 3.14 8.83 9.39
CA GLY A 138 3.89 8.46 8.20
C GLY A 138 5.42 8.50 8.43
N THR A 139 5.90 9.57 9.06
CA THR A 139 7.32 9.75 9.40
C THR A 139 7.80 8.67 10.37
N TYR A 140 6.99 8.30 11.36
CA TYR A 140 7.30 7.21 12.28
C TYR A 140 7.52 5.89 11.54
N TRP A 141 6.60 5.52 10.64
CA TRP A 141 6.72 4.28 9.86
C TRP A 141 7.93 4.28 8.91
N LEU A 142 8.20 5.41 8.25
CA LEU A 142 9.42 5.59 7.45
C LEU A 142 10.67 5.46 8.33
N GLY A 143 10.66 6.03 9.53
CA GLY A 143 11.72 5.94 10.52
C GLY A 143 12.04 4.51 10.95
N GLN A 144 11.02 3.65 11.11
CA GLN A 144 11.24 2.22 11.39
C GLN A 144 12.02 1.53 10.26
N GLY A 145 11.69 1.85 9.00
CA GLY A 145 12.39 1.36 7.83
C GLY A 145 13.84 1.86 7.75
N LEU A 146 14.02 3.18 7.94
CA LEU A 146 15.33 3.84 7.95
C LEU A 146 16.26 3.21 8.98
N ASN A 147 15.79 3.07 10.22
CA ASN A 147 16.59 2.53 11.30
C ASN A 147 17.09 1.11 10.97
N ARG A 148 16.24 0.25 10.39
CA ARG A 148 16.64 -1.11 10.00
C ARG A 148 17.61 -1.11 8.82
N CYS A 149 17.30 -0.38 7.74
CA CYS A 149 18.14 -0.36 6.54
C CYS A 149 19.51 0.26 6.80
N PHE A 150 19.61 1.23 7.71
CA PHE A 150 20.87 1.85 8.10
C PHE A 150 21.78 0.87 8.86
N HIS A 151 21.24 0.12 9.83
CA HIS A 151 22.02 -0.87 10.59
C HIS A 151 22.35 -2.12 9.77
N ASN A 152 21.43 -2.58 8.92
CA ASN A 152 21.62 -3.77 8.10
C ASN A 152 21.03 -3.58 6.69
N PRO A 153 21.85 -3.14 5.72
CA PRO A 153 21.42 -2.91 4.34
C PRO A 153 20.89 -4.16 3.61
N LYS A 154 21.11 -5.36 4.15
CA LYS A 154 20.65 -6.63 3.57
C LYS A 154 19.38 -7.17 4.23
N ALA A 155 18.91 -6.53 5.31
CA ALA A 155 17.67 -6.89 5.97
C ALA A 155 16.45 -6.41 5.17
N THR A 156 15.28 -6.95 5.51
CA THR A 156 13.99 -6.41 5.06
C THR A 156 13.81 -5.00 5.63
N VAL A 157 13.09 -4.14 4.90
CA VAL A 157 12.89 -2.73 5.28
C VAL A 157 12.17 -2.65 6.61
N ILE A 158 11.09 -3.41 6.76
CA ILE A 158 10.35 -3.53 8.02
C ILE A 158 10.32 -5.00 8.47
N ASN A 159 10.09 -5.22 9.76
CA ASN A 159 9.82 -6.57 10.27
C ASN A 159 8.32 -6.92 10.12
N LYS A 160 7.99 -8.20 10.31
CA LYS A 160 6.62 -8.70 10.12
C LYS A 160 5.62 -8.08 11.11
N GLN A 161 6.01 -7.94 12.37
CA GLN A 161 5.14 -7.31 13.38
C GLN A 161 4.84 -5.85 13.06
N GLN A 162 5.84 -5.08 12.65
CA GLN A 162 5.72 -3.69 12.23
C GLN A 162 4.79 -3.59 11.02
N SER A 163 4.84 -4.54 10.07
CA SER A 163 3.90 -4.55 8.96
C SER A 163 2.45 -4.70 9.41
N TYR A 164 2.16 -5.56 10.40
CA TYR A 164 0.80 -5.76 10.89
C TYR A 164 0.20 -4.47 11.46
N TRP A 165 0.99 -3.75 12.27
CA TRP A 165 0.60 -2.47 12.83
C TRP A 165 0.52 -1.36 11.77
N LEU A 166 1.44 -1.35 10.80
CA LEU A 166 1.39 -0.43 9.66
C LEU A 166 0.10 -0.61 8.87
N THR A 167 -0.24 -1.85 8.50
CA THR A 167 -1.48 -2.19 7.79
C THR A 167 -2.70 -1.76 8.58
N ALA A 168 -2.80 -2.12 9.87
CA ALA A 168 -3.92 -1.71 10.70
C ALA A 168 -4.05 -0.17 10.79
N SER A 169 -2.93 0.54 10.95
CA SER A 169 -2.93 2.01 11.05
C SER A 169 -3.35 2.70 9.75
N LEU A 170 -2.84 2.23 8.60
CA LEU A 170 -3.19 2.80 7.30
C LEU A 170 -4.63 2.47 6.93
N GLN A 171 -5.08 1.25 7.22
CA GLN A 171 -6.45 0.84 7.00
C GLN A 171 -7.42 1.69 7.82
N ALA A 172 -7.11 1.93 9.10
CA ALA A 172 -7.92 2.80 9.96
C ALA A 172 -7.96 4.25 9.44
N ALA A 173 -6.81 4.79 9.01
CA ALA A 173 -6.72 6.14 8.49
C ALA A 173 -7.61 6.34 7.26
N ILE A 174 -7.50 5.46 6.26
CA ILE A 174 -8.23 5.57 4.99
C ILE A 174 -9.71 5.20 5.16
N LEU A 175 -10.03 4.18 5.96
CA LEU A 175 -11.41 3.75 6.20
C LEU A 175 -12.27 4.84 6.84
N GLY A 176 -11.67 5.72 7.64
CA GLY A 176 -12.40 6.85 8.21
C GLY A 176 -12.95 7.83 7.16
N PHE A 177 -12.32 7.94 5.99
CA PHE A 177 -12.81 8.75 4.87
C PHE A 177 -13.89 8.03 4.05
N ALA A 178 -13.94 6.70 4.08
CA ALA A 178 -15.04 5.94 3.47
C ALA A 178 -16.38 6.12 4.21
N LEU A 179 -16.33 6.55 5.48
CA LEU A 179 -17.48 6.87 6.31
C LEU A 179 -17.77 8.38 6.30
N ASN A 180 -17.82 8.95 5.09
CA ASN A 180 -18.14 10.35 4.86
C ASN A 180 -19.48 10.45 4.10
N PRO A 181 -20.62 10.66 4.80
CA PRO A 181 -21.92 10.67 4.14
C PRO A 181 -22.05 11.88 3.20
N GLN A 182 -21.99 11.65 1.88
CA GLN A 182 -22.22 12.65 0.84
C GLN A 182 -23.64 13.25 0.85
N VAL A 183 -24.60 12.59 1.50
CA VAL A 183 -26.03 12.92 1.36
C VAL A 183 -26.68 12.99 2.74
N LYS A 184 -27.58 13.97 2.95
CA LYS A 184 -28.48 14.02 4.12
C LYS A 184 -29.20 12.69 4.38
N ASN A 185 -29.44 11.91 3.31
CA ASN A 185 -29.98 10.55 3.32
C ASN A 185 -28.95 9.49 2.91
N TRP A 186 -27.76 9.47 3.53
CA TRP A 186 -26.68 8.52 3.23
C TRP A 186 -27.12 7.04 3.27
N ARG A 187 -28.11 6.69 4.10
CA ARG A 187 -28.70 5.35 4.16
C ARG A 187 -29.42 4.93 2.87
N GLY A 188 -29.82 5.88 2.03
CA GLY A 188 -30.45 5.65 0.73
C GLY A 188 -29.47 5.76 -0.45
N TYR A 189 -28.20 6.11 -0.23
CA TYR A 189 -27.20 6.17 -1.30
C TYR A 189 -26.55 4.80 -1.48
N THR A 190 -27.16 3.99 -2.34
CA THR A 190 -26.78 2.59 -2.59
C THR A 190 -25.41 2.46 -3.26
N HIS A 191 -25.04 3.38 -4.14
CA HIS A 191 -23.74 3.34 -4.86
C HIS A 191 -22.52 3.64 -3.98
N GLY A 192 -22.70 4.32 -2.85
CA GLY A 192 -21.58 4.71 -1.98
C GLY A 192 -20.80 3.54 -1.39
N LEU A 193 -21.40 2.36 -1.23
CA LEU A 193 -20.66 1.17 -0.80
C LEU A 193 -19.72 0.69 -1.91
N GLU A 194 -20.21 0.65 -3.15
CA GLU A 194 -19.47 0.20 -4.32
C GLU A 194 -18.27 1.13 -4.55
N GLU A 195 -18.50 2.41 -4.82
CA GLU A 195 -17.46 3.39 -5.17
C GLU A 195 -16.37 3.51 -4.09
N ASN A 196 -16.75 3.54 -2.81
CA ASN A 196 -15.78 3.57 -1.72
C ASN A 196 -15.00 2.26 -1.60
N SER A 197 -15.64 1.11 -1.84
CA SER A 197 -14.95 -0.19 -1.82
C SER A 197 -13.90 -0.28 -2.92
N GLU A 198 -14.16 0.24 -4.13
CA GLU A 198 -13.18 0.25 -5.21
C GLU A 198 -11.93 1.03 -4.80
N MET A 199 -12.10 2.25 -4.29
CA MET A 199 -10.99 3.08 -3.84
C MET A 199 -10.21 2.43 -2.69
N LEU A 200 -10.90 1.83 -1.72
CA LEU A 200 -10.25 1.13 -0.61
C LEU A 200 -9.42 -0.08 -1.08
N LEU A 201 -9.93 -0.83 -2.06
CA LEU A 201 -9.21 -1.97 -2.63
C LEU A 201 -8.00 -1.51 -3.46
N LEU A 202 -8.05 -0.34 -4.09
CA LEU A 202 -6.89 0.31 -4.71
C LEU A 202 -5.79 0.59 -3.72
N PHE A 203 -6.14 1.25 -2.62
CA PHE A 203 -5.19 1.53 -1.55
C PHE A 203 -4.60 0.25 -0.99
N ASN A 204 -5.40 -0.82 -0.86
CA ASN A 204 -4.87 -2.12 -0.47
C ASN A 204 -3.87 -2.66 -1.48
N VAL A 205 -4.17 -2.67 -2.78
CA VAL A 205 -3.21 -3.14 -3.79
C VAL A 205 -1.89 -2.37 -3.69
N VAL A 206 -1.93 -1.04 -3.61
CA VAL A 206 -0.73 -0.20 -3.47
C VAL A 206 0.03 -0.52 -2.18
N LEU A 207 -0.67 -0.59 -1.04
CA LEU A 207 -0.08 -0.97 0.25
C LEU A 207 0.60 -2.34 0.17
N PHE A 208 -0.08 -3.34 -0.38
CA PHE A 208 0.43 -4.70 -0.45
C PHE A 208 1.60 -4.84 -1.41
N LEU A 209 1.65 -4.09 -2.52
CA LEU A 209 2.83 -4.02 -3.36
C LEU A 209 4.04 -3.45 -2.61
N ALA A 210 3.83 -2.38 -1.83
CA ALA A 210 4.86 -1.82 -0.96
C ALA A 210 5.31 -2.81 0.12
N LEU A 211 4.37 -3.52 0.76
CA LEU A 211 4.67 -4.54 1.77
C LEU A 211 5.40 -5.75 1.18
N ILE A 212 5.01 -6.23 0.01
CA ILE A 212 5.70 -7.31 -0.70
C ILE A 212 7.16 -6.90 -0.94
N ALA A 213 7.40 -5.69 -1.43
CA ALA A 213 8.75 -5.18 -1.63
C ALA A 213 9.53 -5.01 -0.30
N ALA A 214 8.87 -4.53 0.75
CA ALA A 214 9.49 -4.22 2.03
C ALA A 214 9.79 -5.46 2.89
N LEU A 215 8.96 -6.51 2.80
CA LEU A 215 9.03 -7.72 3.63
C LEU A 215 9.72 -8.90 2.95
N SER A 216 9.80 -8.94 1.62
CA SER A 216 10.29 -10.14 0.94
C SER A 216 11.80 -10.30 1.07
N PRO A 217 12.29 -11.33 1.78
CA PRO A 217 13.71 -11.59 1.85
C PRO A 217 14.25 -12.06 0.50
N HIS A 218 15.52 -11.76 0.26
CA HIS A 218 16.23 -12.20 -0.93
C HIS A 218 16.70 -13.66 -0.80
N ARG A 219 17.04 -14.29 -1.94
CA ARG A 219 17.44 -15.72 -2.02
C ARG A 219 18.41 -16.19 -0.94
N GLN A 220 19.48 -15.45 -0.67
CA GLN A 220 20.53 -15.89 0.24
C GLN A 220 19.99 -16.06 1.67
N THR A 221 19.28 -15.04 2.17
CA THR A 221 18.57 -15.12 3.46
C THR A 221 17.61 -16.32 3.52
N LEU A 222 16.87 -16.59 2.44
CA LEU A 222 15.94 -17.72 2.39
C LEU A 222 16.64 -19.08 2.34
N GLN A 223 17.77 -19.17 1.65
CA GLN A 223 18.58 -20.38 1.62
C GLN A 223 19.16 -20.69 2.99
N ASP A 224 19.71 -19.68 3.67
CA ASP A 224 20.26 -19.82 5.01
C ASP A 224 19.15 -20.21 5.99
N TRP A 225 17.98 -19.57 5.88
CA TRP A 225 16.81 -19.95 6.65
C TRP A 225 16.39 -21.41 6.41
N ALA A 226 16.24 -21.81 5.15
CA ALA A 226 15.81 -23.17 4.79
C ALA A 226 16.81 -24.23 5.28
N ARG A 227 18.11 -23.92 5.28
CA ARG A 227 19.18 -24.82 5.75
C ARG A 227 19.25 -24.92 7.27
N TYR A 228 19.26 -23.78 7.97
CA TYR A 228 19.60 -23.75 9.40
C TYR A 228 18.39 -23.81 10.35
N ARG A 229 17.15 -23.65 9.85
CA ARG A 229 15.94 -23.70 10.69
C ARG A 229 15.82 -24.96 11.56
N HIS A 230 16.35 -26.10 11.11
CA HIS A 230 16.28 -27.37 11.84
C HIS A 230 17.34 -27.51 12.93
N GLN A 231 18.43 -26.73 12.83
CA GLN A 231 19.58 -26.77 13.74
C GLN A 231 19.47 -25.75 14.87
N ASP A 232 18.64 -24.72 14.68
CA ASP A 232 18.44 -23.69 15.67
C ASP A 232 17.65 -24.24 16.89
N ARG A 233 18.33 -24.43 18.02
CA ARG A 233 17.71 -24.92 19.27
C ARG A 233 16.58 -24.00 19.75
N THR A 234 16.64 -22.71 19.42
CA THR A 234 15.58 -21.74 19.71
C THR A 234 14.34 -21.94 18.84
N PHE A 235 14.47 -22.51 17.63
CA PHE A 235 13.35 -22.81 16.73
C PHE A 235 12.37 -23.82 17.35
N ARG A 236 12.86 -24.86 18.03
CA ARG A 236 12.00 -25.83 18.73
C ARG A 236 11.36 -25.25 19.99
N LYS A 237 12.05 -24.34 20.70
CA LYS A 237 11.56 -23.73 21.94
C LYS A 237 10.57 -22.57 21.71
N LYS A 238 10.63 -21.89 20.56
CA LYS A 238 9.82 -20.69 20.25
C LYS A 238 8.56 -20.96 19.38
N GLY A 239 8.07 -22.20 19.35
CA GLY A 239 6.82 -22.54 18.65
C GLY A 239 6.97 -23.02 17.20
N GLY A 240 8.20 -23.38 16.78
CA GLY A 240 8.43 -24.10 15.52
C GLY A 240 8.22 -23.28 14.25
N LEU A 241 7.89 -23.98 13.15
CA LEU A 241 7.82 -23.40 11.80
C LEU A 241 6.77 -22.30 11.65
N ILE A 242 5.61 -22.47 12.29
CA ILE A 242 4.49 -21.52 12.17
C ILE A 242 4.86 -20.21 12.86
N ALA A 243 5.36 -20.26 14.09
CA ALA A 243 5.80 -19.07 14.81
C ALA A 243 6.90 -18.31 14.05
N ASP A 244 7.84 -19.03 13.43
CA ASP A 244 8.90 -18.42 12.63
C ASP A 244 8.40 -17.85 11.28
N LEU A 245 7.35 -18.41 10.69
CA LEU A 245 6.70 -17.83 9.49
C LEU A 245 5.95 -16.53 9.82
N ILE A 246 5.37 -16.43 11.01
CA ILE A 246 4.63 -15.26 11.48
C ILE A 246 5.59 -14.16 11.93
N TRP A 247 6.59 -14.50 12.74
CA TRP A 247 7.42 -13.50 13.43
C TRP A 247 8.85 -13.40 12.88
N GLY A 248 9.33 -14.41 12.16
CA GLY A 248 10.72 -14.49 11.73
C GLY A 248 11.03 -13.62 10.51
N ASP A 249 12.05 -12.77 10.63
CA ASP A 249 12.50 -11.85 9.57
C ASP A 249 13.17 -12.54 8.37
N LYS A 250 13.67 -13.77 8.57
CA LYS A 250 14.40 -14.52 7.52
C LYS A 250 13.52 -15.49 6.73
N SER A 251 12.31 -15.75 7.23
CA SER A 251 11.39 -16.70 6.62
C SER A 251 10.59 -16.03 5.48
N PRO A 252 10.02 -16.82 4.55
CA PRO A 252 9.25 -16.27 3.42
C PRO A 252 8.20 -15.24 3.85
N ALA A 253 8.01 -14.21 3.03
CA ALA A 253 7.09 -13.12 3.35
C ALA A 253 5.62 -13.48 3.10
N VAL A 254 5.32 -14.53 2.34
CA VAL A 254 3.95 -14.90 1.93
C VAL A 254 3.00 -15.02 3.12
N VAL A 255 3.42 -15.64 4.23
CA VAL A 255 2.58 -15.77 5.43
C VAL A 255 2.38 -14.42 6.13
N ALA A 256 3.40 -13.57 6.16
CA ALA A 256 3.26 -12.22 6.71
C ALA A 256 2.30 -11.37 5.87
N VAL A 257 2.40 -11.45 4.55
CA VAL A 257 1.46 -10.80 3.63
C VAL A 257 0.04 -11.35 3.83
N ALA A 258 -0.13 -12.66 4.03
CA ALA A 258 -1.43 -13.26 4.35
C ALA A 258 -2.05 -12.70 5.63
N ILE A 259 -1.25 -12.50 6.69
CA ILE A 259 -1.74 -11.93 7.95
C ILE A 259 -2.10 -10.46 7.79
N ASN A 260 -1.27 -9.67 7.10
CA ASN A 260 -1.61 -8.29 6.76
C ASN A 260 -2.92 -8.23 5.95
N CYS A 261 -3.07 -9.13 4.96
CA CYS A 261 -4.27 -9.25 4.14
C CYS A 261 -5.49 -9.60 5.00
N ALA A 262 -5.36 -10.54 5.93
CA ALA A 262 -6.42 -10.88 6.88
C ALA A 262 -6.80 -9.69 7.78
N ILE A 263 -5.85 -8.89 8.26
CA ILE A 263 -6.12 -7.68 9.05
C ILE A 263 -6.90 -6.66 8.22
N ALA A 264 -6.41 -6.33 7.02
CA ALA A 264 -7.08 -5.38 6.12
C ALA A 264 -8.49 -5.86 5.75
N SER A 265 -8.62 -7.13 5.36
CA SER A 265 -9.90 -7.73 4.98
C SER A 265 -10.85 -7.85 6.16
N ALA A 266 -10.38 -8.09 7.40
CA ALA A 266 -11.25 -8.10 8.58
C ALA A 266 -11.86 -6.72 8.83
N MET A 267 -11.06 -5.65 8.76
CA MET A 267 -11.55 -4.28 8.94
C MET A 267 -12.55 -3.88 7.86
N LEU A 268 -12.25 -4.20 6.59
CA LEU A 268 -13.16 -3.95 5.47
C LEU A 268 -14.43 -4.80 5.56
N LEU A 269 -14.31 -6.07 5.93
CA LEU A 269 -15.45 -6.96 6.13
C LEU A 269 -16.40 -6.39 7.20
N THR A 270 -15.87 -5.95 8.34
CA THR A 270 -16.67 -5.29 9.38
C THR A 270 -17.40 -4.07 8.82
N TRP A 271 -16.72 -3.22 8.07
CA TRP A 271 -17.34 -2.04 7.45
C TRP A 271 -18.44 -2.41 6.44
N ILE A 272 -18.20 -3.36 5.52
CA ILE A 272 -19.18 -3.83 4.53
C ILE A 272 -20.42 -4.41 5.21
N LEU A 273 -20.23 -5.22 6.26
CA LEU A 273 -21.34 -5.85 6.99
C LEU A 273 -22.19 -4.82 7.74
N LEU A 274 -21.53 -3.83 8.36
CA LEU A 274 -22.19 -2.74 9.09
C LEU A 274 -22.83 -1.68 8.18
N TRP A 275 -22.50 -1.66 6.88
CA TRP A 275 -23.19 -0.79 5.93
C TRP A 275 -24.71 -1.06 5.94
N PRO A 276 -25.59 -0.07 5.73
CA PRO A 276 -27.04 -0.31 5.60
C PRO A 276 -27.38 -1.37 4.54
N ALA A 277 -28.57 -1.96 4.63
CA ALA A 277 -29.03 -2.95 3.64
C ALA A 277 -28.92 -2.39 2.22
N ASN A 278 -28.17 -3.08 1.37
CA ASN A 278 -27.74 -2.60 0.07
C ASN A 278 -27.47 -3.78 -0.86
N ASP A 279 -27.93 -3.68 -2.10
CA ASP A 279 -27.77 -4.70 -3.14
C ASP A 279 -26.29 -4.96 -3.48
N TYR A 280 -25.43 -3.96 -3.27
CA TYR A 280 -23.99 -4.05 -3.53
C TYR A 280 -23.19 -4.80 -2.45
N LYS A 281 -23.80 -5.23 -1.34
CA LYS A 281 -23.06 -5.93 -0.27
C LYS A 281 -22.40 -7.23 -0.75
N ILE A 282 -23.15 -8.06 -1.47
CA ILE A 282 -22.65 -9.35 -1.97
C ILE A 282 -21.51 -9.10 -2.97
N THR A 283 -21.70 -8.13 -3.86
CA THR A 283 -20.67 -7.66 -4.78
C THR A 283 -19.40 -7.23 -4.05
N ALA A 284 -19.50 -6.35 -3.06
CA ALA A 284 -18.35 -5.88 -2.28
C ALA A 284 -17.60 -7.03 -1.57
N LEU A 285 -18.31 -8.03 -1.05
CA LEU A 285 -17.71 -9.21 -0.42
C LEU A 285 -16.91 -10.07 -1.41
N PHE A 286 -17.46 -10.34 -2.59
CA PHE A 286 -16.76 -11.08 -3.62
C PHE A 286 -15.58 -10.29 -4.19
N THR A 287 -15.73 -8.98 -4.40
CA THR A 287 -14.64 -8.10 -4.82
C THR A 287 -13.50 -8.11 -3.78
N LEU A 288 -13.81 -8.05 -2.48
CA LEU A 288 -12.82 -8.16 -1.42
C LEU A 288 -12.07 -9.51 -1.44
N LEU A 289 -12.79 -10.62 -1.66
CA LEU A 289 -12.22 -11.96 -1.75
C LEU A 289 -11.27 -12.10 -2.96
N LEU A 290 -11.71 -11.66 -4.14
CA LEU A 290 -10.91 -11.68 -5.36
C LEU A 290 -9.66 -10.81 -5.22
N ASN A 291 -9.79 -9.61 -4.66
CA ASN A 291 -8.66 -8.72 -4.45
C ASN A 291 -7.64 -9.32 -3.46
N SER A 292 -8.13 -9.91 -2.36
CA SER A 292 -7.29 -10.60 -1.38
C SER A 292 -6.50 -11.76 -2.01
N SER A 293 -7.17 -12.53 -2.88
CA SER A 293 -6.57 -13.64 -3.61
C SER A 293 -5.51 -13.18 -4.60
N LEU A 294 -5.77 -12.11 -5.37
CA LEU A 294 -4.78 -11.50 -6.28
C LEU A 294 -3.54 -11.00 -5.54
N ILE A 295 -3.72 -10.31 -4.40
CA ILE A 295 -2.61 -9.88 -3.53
C ILE A 295 -1.73 -11.07 -3.13
N MET A 296 -2.36 -12.19 -2.75
CA MET A 296 -1.64 -13.40 -2.35
C MET A 296 -0.91 -14.06 -3.53
N ILE A 297 -1.48 -14.03 -4.74
CA ILE A 297 -0.81 -14.46 -5.97
C ILE A 297 0.43 -13.59 -6.21
N TYR A 298 0.31 -12.26 -6.14
CA TYR A 298 1.43 -11.34 -6.34
C TYR A 298 2.55 -11.54 -5.32
N ALA A 299 2.19 -11.73 -4.05
CA ALA A 299 3.16 -12.02 -2.99
C ALA A 299 3.92 -13.33 -3.27
N THR A 300 3.21 -14.37 -3.70
CA THR A 300 3.82 -15.68 -3.98
C THR A 300 4.71 -15.64 -5.22
N VAL A 301 4.26 -14.96 -6.29
CA VAL A 301 5.04 -14.76 -7.52
C VAL A 301 6.29 -13.93 -7.24
N ALA A 302 6.18 -12.82 -6.52
CA ALA A 302 7.32 -12.01 -6.12
C ALA A 302 8.34 -12.84 -5.33
N GLN A 303 7.86 -13.63 -4.36
CA GLN A 303 8.72 -14.47 -3.54
C GLN A 303 9.45 -15.54 -4.35
N LEU A 304 8.76 -16.18 -5.32
CA LEU A 304 9.35 -17.14 -6.26
C LEU A 304 10.42 -16.49 -7.14
N MET A 305 10.13 -15.31 -7.69
CA MET A 305 11.10 -14.57 -8.52
C MET A 305 12.35 -14.20 -7.71
N LEU A 306 12.19 -13.80 -6.45
CA LEU A 306 13.30 -13.51 -5.53
C LEU A 306 14.11 -14.76 -5.11
N LEU A 307 13.60 -15.97 -5.33
CA LEU A 307 14.33 -17.22 -5.11
C LEU A 307 15.14 -17.68 -6.34
N MET A 308 14.89 -17.09 -7.51
CA MET A 308 15.62 -17.44 -8.73
C MET A 308 17.12 -17.15 -8.59
N LYS A 309 17.94 -17.96 -9.27
CA LYS A 309 19.41 -17.86 -9.24
C LYS A 309 19.96 -16.66 -10.01
N THR A 310 19.11 -15.85 -10.63
CA THR A 310 19.51 -14.71 -11.47
C THR A 310 20.02 -13.53 -10.64
N GLN A 311 21.02 -12.81 -11.15
CA GLN A 311 21.57 -11.63 -10.46
C GLN A 311 20.55 -10.48 -10.38
N LYS A 312 19.68 -10.34 -11.40
CA LYS A 312 18.63 -9.30 -11.48
C LYS A 312 17.26 -9.76 -10.98
N ARG A 313 17.21 -10.69 -10.01
CA ARG A 313 15.96 -11.26 -9.46
C ARG A 313 14.95 -10.23 -8.94
N ALA A 314 15.42 -9.12 -8.37
CA ALA A 314 14.54 -8.05 -7.88
C ALA A 314 13.82 -7.35 -9.05
N ALA A 315 14.55 -7.05 -10.13
CA ALA A 315 13.95 -6.56 -11.37
C ALA A 315 13.00 -7.60 -11.99
N GLY A 316 13.36 -8.89 -11.93
CA GLY A 316 12.48 -9.98 -12.36
C GLY A 316 11.16 -10.03 -11.57
N ALA A 317 11.21 -9.85 -10.26
CA ALA A 317 10.01 -9.78 -9.42
C ALA A 317 9.12 -8.57 -9.79
N VAL A 318 9.73 -7.40 -9.97
CA VAL A 318 9.03 -6.17 -10.41
C VAL A 318 8.38 -6.37 -11.77
N ILE A 319 9.11 -6.91 -12.75
CA ILE A 319 8.59 -7.17 -14.10
C ILE A 319 7.47 -8.21 -14.07
N ALA A 320 7.61 -9.28 -13.29
CA ALA A 320 6.59 -10.32 -13.22
C ALA A 320 5.30 -9.82 -12.56
N VAL A 321 5.39 -9.15 -11.41
CA VAL A 321 4.21 -8.61 -10.72
C VAL A 321 3.62 -7.45 -11.51
N GLY A 322 4.44 -6.53 -12.02
CA GLY A 322 3.98 -5.44 -12.87
C GLY A 322 3.33 -5.95 -14.16
N GLY A 323 3.87 -7.02 -14.76
CA GLY A 323 3.27 -7.70 -15.90
C GLY A 323 1.91 -8.29 -15.57
N LEU A 324 1.74 -8.94 -14.41
CA LEU A 324 0.44 -9.47 -13.98
C LEU A 324 -0.61 -8.39 -13.72
N ILE A 325 -0.20 -7.16 -13.43
CA ILE A 325 -1.10 -6.02 -13.20
C ILE A 325 -1.43 -5.29 -14.51
N LEU A 326 -0.41 -5.04 -15.34
CA LEU A 326 -0.53 -4.16 -16.51
C LEU A 326 -0.82 -4.91 -17.81
N LEU A 327 -0.33 -6.15 -17.98
CA LEU A 327 -0.55 -6.89 -19.23
C LEU A 327 -2.02 -7.23 -19.46
N PRO A 328 -2.81 -7.72 -18.46
CA PRO A 328 -4.22 -8.03 -18.71
C PRO A 328 -5.01 -6.87 -19.31
N PRO A 329 -5.06 -5.66 -18.70
CA PRO A 329 -5.83 -4.55 -19.28
C PRO A 329 -5.32 -4.11 -20.65
N ILE A 330 -4.00 -4.17 -20.90
CA ILE A 330 -3.43 -3.84 -22.23
C ILE A 330 -3.90 -4.84 -23.28
N LEU A 331 -3.82 -6.14 -22.98
CA LEU A 331 -4.26 -7.20 -23.90
C LEU A 331 -5.76 -7.13 -24.14
N PHE A 332 -6.56 -6.83 -23.11
CA PHE A 332 -7.99 -6.66 -23.25
C PHE A 332 -8.33 -5.43 -24.11
N ALA A 333 -7.63 -4.31 -23.92
CA ALA A 333 -7.81 -3.12 -24.75
C ALA A 333 -7.46 -3.38 -26.23
N ILE A 334 -6.35 -4.08 -26.51
CA ILE A 334 -5.96 -4.46 -27.88
C ILE A 334 -6.99 -5.41 -28.51
N GLY A 335 -7.53 -6.33 -27.71
CA GLY A 335 -8.54 -7.29 -28.15
C GLY A 335 -9.96 -6.72 -28.18
N SER A 336 -10.16 -5.42 -27.92
CA SER A 336 -11.47 -4.77 -27.78
C SER A 336 -12.40 -5.49 -26.78
N MET A 337 -11.82 -6.14 -25.76
CA MET A 337 -12.54 -6.86 -24.72
C MET A 337 -13.05 -5.88 -23.67
N THR A 338 -14.30 -5.45 -23.78
CA THR A 338 -14.90 -4.52 -22.81
C THR A 338 -15.34 -5.23 -21.53
N THR A 339 -15.44 -4.47 -20.43
CA THR A 339 -15.85 -4.96 -19.10
C THR A 339 -17.28 -5.49 -19.08
N TYR A 340 -18.14 -5.04 -20.00
CA TYR A 340 -19.55 -5.45 -20.10
C TYR A 340 -19.75 -6.67 -20.99
N GLU A 341 -18.98 -6.80 -22.08
CA GLU A 341 -19.15 -7.90 -23.04
C GLU A 341 -18.38 -9.15 -22.63
N THR A 342 -17.23 -8.99 -21.98
CA THR A 342 -16.38 -10.11 -21.55
C THR A 342 -15.97 -10.03 -20.07
N PRO A 343 -16.94 -9.87 -19.14
CA PRO A 343 -16.66 -9.61 -17.72
C PRO A 343 -15.81 -10.70 -17.06
N ALA A 344 -15.93 -11.96 -17.52
CA ALA A 344 -15.23 -13.10 -16.95
C ALA A 344 -13.70 -12.99 -16.98
N VAL A 345 -13.10 -12.43 -18.04
CA VAL A 345 -11.63 -12.32 -18.14
C VAL A 345 -11.09 -11.23 -17.23
N TRP A 346 -11.87 -10.17 -17.03
CA TRP A 346 -11.49 -9.05 -16.19
C TRP A 346 -11.46 -9.39 -14.70
N LEU A 347 -12.18 -10.43 -14.25
CA LEU A 347 -12.13 -10.93 -12.86
C LEU A 347 -10.74 -11.41 -12.42
N PHE A 348 -9.82 -11.65 -13.35
CA PHE A 348 -8.43 -12.03 -13.08
C PHE A 348 -7.46 -10.84 -13.11
N SER A 349 -7.93 -9.65 -13.48
CA SER A 349 -7.17 -8.40 -13.49
C SER A 349 -7.34 -7.66 -12.17
N VAL A 350 -6.39 -6.78 -11.80
CA VAL A 350 -6.57 -5.86 -10.66
C VAL A 350 -7.80 -4.97 -10.86
N PHE A 351 -8.15 -4.65 -12.11
CA PHE A 351 -9.24 -3.71 -12.43
C PHE A 351 -10.61 -4.40 -12.50
N HIS A 352 -10.89 -5.34 -11.59
CA HIS A 352 -12.14 -6.12 -11.58
C HIS A 352 -13.31 -5.41 -10.88
N TRP A 353 -13.11 -4.16 -10.46
CA TRP A 353 -13.97 -3.42 -9.54
C TRP A 353 -15.08 -2.78 -10.38
N GLY A 354 -16.34 -3.12 -10.08
CA GLY A 354 -17.51 -2.74 -10.90
C GLY A 354 -17.94 -3.75 -11.97
N ILE A 355 -17.26 -4.89 -12.11
CA ILE A 355 -17.56 -5.89 -13.17
C ILE A 355 -18.50 -6.99 -12.69
N LEU A 356 -18.54 -7.22 -11.38
CA LEU A 356 -19.31 -8.30 -10.76
C LEU A 356 -20.81 -8.29 -11.09
N PRO A 357 -21.50 -7.13 -11.20
CA PRO A 357 -22.90 -7.10 -11.63
C PRO A 357 -23.12 -7.73 -13.01
N TYR A 358 -22.10 -7.74 -13.87
CA TYR A 358 -22.15 -8.27 -15.24
C TYR A 358 -21.56 -9.69 -15.34
N ALA A 359 -20.80 -10.12 -14.33
CA ALA A 359 -20.01 -11.35 -14.40
C ALA A 359 -20.79 -12.65 -14.11
N ASN A 360 -22.06 -12.58 -13.70
CA ASN A 360 -22.93 -13.74 -13.42
C ASN A 360 -22.18 -14.87 -12.64
N GLY A 361 -22.39 -16.14 -13.03
CA GLY A 361 -21.72 -17.29 -12.42
C GLY A 361 -20.19 -17.37 -12.64
N SER A 362 -19.61 -16.53 -13.50
CA SER A 362 -18.16 -16.51 -13.75
C SER A 362 -17.34 -16.10 -12.53
N VAL A 363 -17.95 -15.41 -11.55
CA VAL A 363 -17.31 -15.07 -10.27
C VAL A 363 -16.83 -16.32 -9.53
N PHE A 364 -17.64 -17.38 -9.49
CA PHE A 364 -17.25 -18.65 -8.85
C PHE A 364 -16.09 -19.32 -9.59
N LEU A 365 -16.11 -19.25 -10.93
CA LEU A 365 -15.05 -19.81 -11.77
C LEU A 365 -13.74 -19.05 -11.58
N ALA A 366 -13.81 -17.72 -11.43
CA ALA A 366 -12.65 -16.90 -11.08
C ALA A 366 -12.10 -17.25 -9.70
N ILE A 367 -12.97 -17.42 -8.69
CA ILE A 367 -12.54 -17.83 -7.34
C ILE A 367 -11.84 -19.19 -7.39
N ILE A 368 -12.42 -20.18 -8.08
CA ILE A 368 -11.81 -21.51 -8.24
C ILE A 368 -10.48 -21.40 -8.98
N GLY A 369 -10.43 -20.66 -10.07
CA GLY A 369 -9.22 -20.48 -10.89
C GLY A 369 -8.10 -19.81 -10.11
N GLN A 370 -8.38 -18.72 -9.41
CA GLN A 370 -7.40 -18.03 -8.57
C GLN A 370 -6.96 -18.89 -7.38
N SER A 371 -7.88 -19.63 -6.75
CA SER A 371 -7.56 -20.55 -5.65
C SER A 371 -6.63 -21.69 -6.12
N LEU A 372 -6.90 -22.25 -7.30
CA LEU A 372 -6.05 -23.27 -7.91
C LEU A 372 -4.67 -22.70 -8.24
N ALA A 373 -4.61 -21.51 -8.86
CA ALA A 373 -3.35 -20.83 -9.15
C ALA A 373 -2.54 -20.60 -7.87
N LEU A 374 -3.18 -20.10 -6.81
CA LEU A 374 -2.55 -19.86 -5.52
C LEU A 374 -2.01 -21.17 -4.90
N ALA A 375 -2.78 -22.26 -4.95
CA ALA A 375 -2.36 -23.56 -4.44
C ALA A 375 -1.13 -24.08 -5.20
N LEU A 376 -1.14 -24.03 -6.53
CA LEU A 376 -0.03 -24.45 -7.37
C LEU A 376 1.24 -23.62 -7.13
N LEU A 377 1.10 -22.29 -7.02
CA LEU A 377 2.22 -21.39 -6.73
C LEU A 377 2.82 -21.66 -5.34
N ASN A 378 2.00 -21.90 -4.32
CA ASN A 378 2.48 -22.23 -2.98
C ASN A 378 3.15 -23.60 -2.92
N LEU A 379 2.64 -24.60 -3.67
CA LEU A 379 3.31 -25.89 -3.82
C LEU A 379 4.68 -25.73 -4.50
N GLN A 380 4.77 -24.91 -5.55
CA GLN A 380 6.03 -24.63 -6.23
C GLN A 380 7.02 -23.92 -5.30
N LEU A 381 6.56 -22.93 -4.53
CA LEU A 381 7.37 -22.22 -3.54
C LEU A 381 7.90 -23.19 -2.48
N GLY A 382 7.04 -24.06 -1.95
CA GLY A 382 7.44 -25.09 -1.00
C GLY A 382 8.49 -26.05 -1.56
N ARG A 383 8.34 -26.50 -2.81
CA ARG A 383 9.32 -27.34 -3.50
C ARG A 383 10.67 -26.63 -3.66
N GLN A 384 10.68 -25.37 -4.12
CA GLN A 384 11.92 -24.61 -4.29
C GLN A 384 12.63 -24.35 -2.95
N LEU A 385 11.89 -24.03 -1.89
CA LEU A 385 12.46 -23.82 -0.55
C LEU A 385 13.11 -25.10 0.00
N ARG A 386 12.49 -26.27 -0.22
CA ARG A 386 13.07 -27.56 0.16
C ARG A 386 14.37 -27.82 -0.60
N GLN A 387 14.37 -27.65 -1.92
CA GLN A 387 15.58 -27.82 -2.74
C GLN A 387 16.69 -26.85 -2.35
N ALA A 388 16.35 -25.61 -2.02
CA ALA A 388 17.29 -24.58 -1.58
C ALA A 388 18.00 -24.94 -0.26
N GLY A 389 17.31 -25.63 0.66
CA GLY A 389 17.89 -26.11 1.91
C GLY A 389 18.84 -27.31 1.76
N GLU A 390 18.66 -28.13 0.71
CA GLU A 390 19.41 -29.38 0.52
C GLU A 390 20.78 -29.22 -0.18
N SER A 391 21.00 -28.14 -0.92
CA SER A 391 21.89 -28.16 -2.09
C SER A 391 23.42 -28.06 -1.87
N THR A 392 23.95 -28.17 -0.65
CA THR A 392 25.43 -28.24 -0.47
C THR A 392 25.83 -29.40 0.42
N THR A 393 25.11 -29.65 1.51
CA THR A 393 25.44 -30.74 2.43
C THR A 393 25.13 -32.10 1.83
N LYS A 394 24.03 -32.28 1.08
CA LYS A 394 23.80 -33.53 0.33
C LYS A 394 24.83 -33.72 -0.78
N ALA A 395 25.27 -32.66 -1.46
CA ALA A 395 26.29 -32.77 -2.53
C ALA A 395 27.68 -33.13 -1.96
N LEU A 396 28.06 -32.52 -0.83
CA LEU A 396 29.28 -32.83 -0.10
C LEU A 396 29.24 -34.24 0.54
N LEU A 397 28.12 -34.63 1.17
CA LEU A 397 27.96 -35.94 1.79
C LEU A 397 27.71 -37.08 0.79
N SER A 398 27.20 -36.78 -0.42
CA SER A 398 27.08 -37.77 -1.51
C SER A 398 28.37 -37.97 -2.30
N GLY A 399 29.49 -37.38 -1.86
CA GLY A 399 30.81 -37.59 -2.47
C GLY A 399 30.95 -37.06 -3.90
N LYS A 400 30.04 -36.20 -4.37
CA LYS A 400 30.05 -35.66 -5.75
C LYS A 400 31.01 -34.50 -5.98
N THR A 401 31.92 -34.24 -5.06
CA THR A 401 32.99 -33.25 -5.23
C THR A 401 34.25 -34.03 -5.63
N GLN A 402 34.44 -34.25 -6.93
CA GLN A 402 35.77 -34.59 -7.43
C GLN A 402 36.66 -33.38 -7.16
N LEU A 403 37.61 -33.54 -6.23
CA LEU A 403 38.71 -32.60 -6.06
C LEU A 403 39.40 -32.48 -7.43
N PRO A 404 39.77 -31.26 -7.89
CA PRO A 404 40.62 -31.15 -9.06
C PRO A 404 41.92 -31.89 -8.73
N VAL A 405 42.19 -32.94 -9.49
CA VAL A 405 43.49 -33.59 -9.52
C VAL A 405 44.48 -32.52 -9.92
N THR A 406 45.27 -32.06 -8.96
CA THR A 406 46.51 -31.33 -9.24
C THR A 406 47.40 -32.34 -9.98
N ALA A 407 47.53 -32.15 -11.29
CA ALA A 407 48.60 -32.76 -12.06
C ALA A 407 49.91 -32.05 -11.70
N ASP A 408 50.96 -32.86 -11.56
CA ASP A 408 52.33 -32.51 -11.20
C ASP A 408 52.92 -31.30 -11.94
#